data_AF-A0A2V8KN89-F1
#
_entry.id   AF-A0A2V8KN89-F1
#
_cell.length_a   1.000
_cell.length_b   1.000
_cell.length_c   1.000
_cell.angle_alpha   90.00
_cell.angle_beta   90.00
_cell.angle_gamma   90.00
#
_symmetry.space_group_name_H-M   'P 1'
#
loop_
_entity.id
_entity.type
_entity.pdbx_description
1 polymer ?
#
loop_
_entity_poly.entity_id
_entity_poly.type
_entity_poly.pdbx_seq_one_letter_code
_entity_poly.pdbx_strand_id
1 'polypeptide(L)' 'MARLEININKLSPEERLDLIEELWDSLSADPSKIPLTDAQAKELDRRMAEMDQDDTLGIPWETVLAQIRERHCWLPCWLP' A
#
# COMPACT_ATOMS: atom_id res chain seq x y z
N MET A 1 1.62 -1.84 27.32
CA MET A 1 2.44 -1.87 26.10
C MET A 1 3.30 -0.63 26.08
N ALA A 2 4.61 -0.76 25.90
CA ALA A 2 5.48 0.40 25.78
C ALA A 2 5.15 1.08 24.44
N ARG A 3 4.74 2.35 24.50
CA ARG A 3 4.66 3.18 23.30
C ARG A 3 6.08 3.53 22.92
N LEU A 4 6.59 2.89 21.88
CA LEU A 4 7.84 3.32 21.25
C LEU A 4 7.61 4.75 20.74
N GLU A 5 8.27 5.71 21.36
CA GLU A 5 8.22 7.11 20.92
C GLU A 5 9.16 7.29 19.72
N ILE A 6 8.72 6.80 18.55
CA ILE A 6 9.37 7.11 17.28
C ILE A 6 8.98 8.53 16.91
N ASN A 7 9.95 9.45 16.89
CA ASN A 7 9.72 10.79 16.39
C ASN A 7 9.87 10.79 14.86
N ILE A 8 8.77 10.47 14.16
CA ILE A 8 8.70 10.37 12.69
C ILE A 8 9.20 11.65 12.01
N ASN A 9 9.03 12.81 12.64
CA ASN A 9 9.46 14.09 12.08
C ASN A 9 10.99 14.25 12.00
N LYS A 10 11.76 13.44 12.74
CA LYS A 10 13.23 13.43 12.68
C LYS A 10 13.79 12.53 11.58
N LEU A 11 12.97 11.63 11.04
CA LEU A 11 13.36 10.76 9.94
C LEU A 11 13.36 11.54 8.63
N SER A 12 14.35 11.27 7.78
CA SER A 12 14.37 11.68 6.38
C SER A 12 13.18 11.07 5.63
N PRO A 13 12.80 11.59 4.46
CA PRO A 13 11.75 10.97 3.66
C PRO A 13 12.02 9.49 3.35
N GLU A 14 13.26 9.11 3.04
CA GLU A 14 13.67 7.73 2.75
C GLU A 14 13.51 6.83 3.98
N GLU A 15 14.02 7.26 5.14
CA GLU A 15 13.89 6.51 6.39
C GLU A 15 12.42 6.32 6.82
N ARG A 16 11.53 7.24 6.45
CA ARG A 16 10.09 7.07 6.70
C ARG A 16 9.49 6.01 5.81
N LEU A 17 9.96 5.89 4.57
CA LEU A 17 9.47 4.89 3.62
C LEU A 17 9.94 3.50 4.02
N ASP A 18 11.21 3.36 4.38
CA ASP A 18 11.75 2.11 4.92
C ASP A 18 10.96 1.66 6.16
N LEU A 19 10.67 2.59 7.06
CA LEU A 19 9.86 2.29 8.24
C LEU A 19 8.42 1.87 7.88
N ILE A 20 7.81 2.50 6.86
CA ILE A 20 6.48 2.10 6.39
C ILE A 20 6.52 0.67 5.83
N GLU A 21 7.55 0.34 5.05
CA GLU A 21 7.75 -1.01 4.50
C GLU A 21 7.94 -2.05 5.60
N GLU A 22 8.85 -1.82 6.56
CA GLU A 22 9.09 -2.74 7.68
C GLU A 22 7.82 -2.96 8.53
N LEU A 23 7.06 -1.89 8.78
CA LEU A 23 5.79 -2.00 9.50
C LEU A 23 4.76 -2.80 8.70
N TRP A 24 4.71 -2.61 7.39
CA TRP A 24 3.78 -3.35 6.52
C TRP A 24 4.13 -4.84 6.44
N ASP A 25 5.41 -5.17 6.29
CA ASP A 25 5.91 -6.55 6.30
C ASP A 25 5.61 -7.26 7.64
N SER A 26 5.84 -6.55 8.75
CA SER A 26 5.55 -7.08 10.08
C SER A 26 4.05 -7.38 10.30
N LEU A 27 3.17 -6.52 9.79
CA LEU A 27 1.71 -6.71 9.88
C LEU A 27 1.22 -7.82 8.94
N SER A 28 1.78 -7.91 7.73
CA SER A 28 1.36 -8.90 6.72
C SER A 28 1.88 -10.31 7.01
N ALA A 29 2.95 -10.45 7.82
CA ALA A 29 3.51 -11.74 8.21
C ALA A 29 2.53 -12.66 8.96
N ASP A 30 1.52 -12.09 9.64
CA ASP A 30 0.47 -12.86 10.30
C ASP A 30 -0.91 -12.17 10.15
N PRO A 31 -1.64 -12.48 9.06
CA PRO A 31 -2.96 -11.90 8.79
C PRO A 31 -3.99 -12.16 9.89
N SER A 32 -3.81 -13.21 10.71
CA SER A 32 -4.74 -13.55 11.79
C SER A 32 -4.76 -12.50 12.91
N LYS A 33 -3.71 -11.67 13.02
CA LYS A 33 -3.63 -10.56 13.98
C LYS A 33 -4.57 -9.40 13.65
N ILE A 34 -5.08 -9.34 12.42
CA ILE A 34 -6.07 -8.35 11.97
C ILE A 34 -7.32 -9.12 11.52
N PRO A 35 -8.07 -9.71 12.47
CA PRO A 35 -9.21 -10.53 12.13
C PRO A 35 -10.30 -9.68 11.46
N LEU A 36 -10.78 -10.16 10.32
CA LEU A 36 -11.92 -9.58 9.64
C LEU A 36 -13.20 -10.20 10.19
N THR A 37 -14.27 -9.41 10.23
CA THR A 37 -15.62 -9.95 10.36
C THR A 37 -16.00 -10.71 9.08
N ASP A 38 -16.90 -11.69 9.19
CA ASP A 38 -17.41 -12.44 8.03
C ASP A 38 -17.97 -11.51 6.93
N ALA A 39 -18.63 -10.42 7.33
CA ALA A 39 -19.16 -9.43 6.40
C ALA A 39 -18.05 -8.68 5.64
N GLN A 40 -16.94 -8.35 6.31
CA GLN A 40 -15.79 -7.69 5.66
C GLN A 40 -15.06 -8.65 4.72
N ALA A 41 -14.81 -9.88 5.15
CA ALA A 41 -14.17 -10.89 4.31
C ALA A 41 -14.98 -11.14 3.03
N LYS A 42 -16.30 -11.33 3.17
CA LYS A 42 -17.21 -11.52 2.03
C LYS A 42 -17.24 -10.32 1.08
N GLU A 43 -17.16 -9.09 1.61
CA GLU A 43 -17.11 -7.89 0.78
C GLU A 43 -15.79 -7.76 0.01
N LEU A 44 -14.66 -8.13 0.63
CA LEU A 44 -13.38 -8.16 -0.07
C LEU A 44 -13.39 -9.21 -1.18
N ASP A 45 -13.89 -10.42 -0.91
CA ASP A 45 -14.02 -11.49 -1.91
C ASP A 45 -14.89 -11.05 -3.10
N ARG A 46 -16.02 -10.39 -2.83
CA ARG A 46 -16.90 -9.84 -3.87
C ARG A 46 -16.17 -8.82 -4.75
N ARG A 47 -15.43 -7.88 -4.15
CA ARG A 47 -14.72 -6.82 -4.89
C ARG A 47 -13.55 -7.37 -5.71
N MET A 48 -12.82 -8.36 -5.16
CA MET A 48 -11.75 -9.02 -5.92
C MET A 48 -12.31 -9.74 -7.14
N ALA A 49 -13.40 -10.49 -6.97
CA ALA A 49 -14.06 -11.17 -8.09
C ALA A 49 -14.60 -10.21 -9.15
N GLU A 50 -15.11 -9.05 -8.75
CA GLU A 50 -15.54 -8.00 -9.70
C GLU A 50 -14.36 -7.42 -10.47
N MET A 51 -13.23 -7.14 -9.79
CA MET A 51 -12.01 -6.66 -10.44
C MET A 51 -11.43 -7.68 -11.42
N ASP A 52 -11.48 -8.98 -11.10
CA ASP A 52 -10.98 -10.04 -11.99
C ASP A 52 -11.86 -10.24 -13.25
N GLN A 53 -13.13 -9.85 -13.19
CA GLN A 53 -14.09 -10.02 -14.29
C GLN A 53 -14.21 -8.79 -15.19
N ASP A 54 -13.91 -7.60 -14.66
CA ASP A 54 -14.11 -6.34 -15.35
C ASP A 54 -12.78 -5.56 -15.46
N ASP A 55 -12.12 -5.74 -16.61
CA ASP A 55 -10.90 -4.99 -17.00
C ASP A 55 -11.11 -3.47 -17.08
N THR A 56 -12.34 -2.96 -16.91
CA THR A 56 -12.66 -1.53 -16.90
C THR A 56 -12.74 -0.91 -15.50
N LEU A 57 -12.72 -1.71 -14.43
CA LEU A 57 -12.78 -1.22 -13.03
C LEU A 57 -11.44 -0.62 -12.53
N GLY A 58 -10.39 -0.68 -13.33
CA GLY A 58 -9.08 -0.15 -12.99
C GLY A 58 -8.40 0.56 -14.16
N ILE A 59 -7.38 1.34 -13.85
CA ILE A 59 -6.43 1.85 -14.83
C ILE A 59 -5.16 1.00 -14.68
N PRO A 60 -4.60 0.42 -15.75
CA PRO A 60 -3.34 -0.31 -15.67
C PRO A 60 -2.25 0.52 -14.98
N TRP A 61 -1.43 -0.14 -14.17
CA TRP A 61 -0.41 0.53 -13.37
C TRP A 61 0.53 1.38 -14.24
N GLU A 62 0.89 0.87 -15.42
CA GLU A 62 1.75 1.53 -16.39
C GLU A 62 1.15 2.85 -16.88
N THR A 63 -0.18 2.88 -17.07
CA THR A 63 -0.91 4.07 -17.49
C THR A 63 -0.94 5.12 -16.38
N VAL A 64 -1.19 4.71 -15.14
CA VAL A 64 -1.15 5.63 -13.98
C VAL A 64 0.27 6.18 -13.80
N LEU A 65 1.28 5.32 -13.88
CA LEU A 65 2.68 5.69 -13.76
C LEU A 65 3.11 6.69 -14.85
N ALA A 66 2.68 6.47 -16.10
CA ALA A 66 2.90 7.41 -17.20
C ALA A 66 2.25 8.77 -16.92
N GLN A 67 0.99 8.78 -16.48
CA GLN A 67 0.29 10.03 -16.12
C GLN A 67 0.97 10.79 -14.98
N ILE A 68 1.46 10.09 -13.95
CA ILE A 68 2.20 10.70 -12.84
C ILE A 68 3.51 11.33 -13.35
N ARG A 69 4.26 10.60 -14.20
CA ARG A 69 5.50 11.07 -14.84
C ARG A 69 5.29 12.32 -15.70
N GLU A 70 4.19 12.37 -16.44
CA GLU A 70 3.83 13.52 -17.26
C GLU A 70 3.44 14.74 -16.41
N ARG A 71 2.70 14.53 -15.31
CA ARG A 71 2.24 15.61 -14.42
C ARG A 71 3.32 16.14 -13.50
N HIS A 72 4.26 15.29 -13.12
CA HIS A 72 5.32 15.58 -12.18
C HIS A 72 6.64 15.05 -12.74
N CYS A 73 7.49 15.95 -13.22
CA CYS A 73 8.90 15.66 -13.48
C CYS A 73 9.63 15.43 -12.14
N TRP A 74 9.28 14.34 -11.44
CA TRP A 74 9.73 13.96 -10.09
C TRP A 74 10.25 12.52 -10.06
N LEU A 75 11.03 12.09 -11.05
CA LEU A 75 11.72 10.79 -10.98
C LEU A 75 13.19 10.99 -11.28
N PRO A 76 14.05 10.74 -10.29
CA PRO A 76 14.58 9.37 -10.16
C PRO A 76 14.86 8.94 -8.70
N CYS A 77 13.83 8.61 -7.91
CA CYS A 77 14.04 8.06 -6.56
C CYS A 77 13.21 6.81 -6.22
N TRP A 78 12.49 6.23 -7.19
CA TRP A 78 11.50 5.17 -6.92
C TRP A 78 11.50 3.99 -7.90
N LEU A 79 12.52 3.84 -8.74
CA LEU A 79 12.73 2.60 -9.48
C LEU A 79 14.12 2.06 -9.11
N PRO A 80 14.27 0.76 -8.78
CA PRO A 80 15.56 0.15 -8.55
C PRO A 80 16.47 0.24 -9.79
#